data_AF-A0A091A7H7-F1
#
_entry.id   AF-A0A091A7H7-F1
#
_cell.length_a   1.000
_cell.length_b   1.000
_cell.length_c   1.000
_cell.angle_alpha   90.00
_cell.angle_beta   90.00
_cell.angle_gamma   90.00
#
_symmetry.space_group_name_H-M   'P 1'
#
loop_
_entity.id
_entity.type
_entity.pdbx_description
1 polymer ?
#
loop_
_entity_poly.entity_id
_entity_poly.type
_entity_poly.pdbx_seq_one_letter_code
_entity_poly.pdbx_strand_id
1 'polypeptide(L)' 'MREVIDLIQPAQNGDTQAEAELIHRYEPLINKYSRQNGRLNEDCKQQLILEFILAVRRFDLNRYYH' A
#
# COMPACT_ATOMS: atom_id res chain seq x y z
N MET A 1 -4.20 -6.56 -14.79
CA MET A 1 -3.86 -5.82 -13.56
C MET A 1 -4.60 -4.51 -13.64
N ARG A 2 -5.34 -4.11 -12.60
CA ARG A 2 -6.09 -2.83 -12.62
C ARG A 2 -5.12 -1.65 -12.51
N GLU A 3 -5.48 -0.46 -12.97
CA GLU A 3 -4.65 0.71 -12.70
C GLU A 3 -4.63 1.00 -11.19
N VAL A 4 -3.58 1.69 -10.71
CA VAL A 4 -3.49 2.01 -9.27
C VAL A 4 -4.71 2.82 -8.81
N ILE A 5 -5.17 3.74 -9.65
CA ILE A 5 -6.33 4.59 -9.36
C ILE A 5 -7.62 3.77 -9.17
N ASP A 6 -7.80 2.72 -9.97
CA ASP A 6 -8.96 1.82 -9.92
C ASP A 6 -9.00 0.99 -8.63
N LEU A 7 -7.87 0.90 -7.92
CA LEU A 7 -7.74 0.17 -6.65
C LEU A 7 -7.89 1.06 -5.43
N ILE A 8 -7.51 2.34 -5.53
CA ILE A 8 -7.53 3.26 -4.38
C ILE A 8 -8.96 3.47 -3.89
N GLN A 9 -9.91 3.76 -4.79
CA GLN A 9 -11.29 4.04 -4.38
C GLN A 9 -11.98 2.83 -3.73
N PRO A 10 -11.90 1.60 -4.29
CA PRO A 10 -12.42 0.41 -3.59
C PRO A 10 -11.72 0.14 -2.26
N ALA A 11 -10.39 0.26 -2.20
CA ALA A 11 -9.64 0.04 -0.96
C ALA A 11 -10.04 1.04 0.15
N GLN A 12 -10.29 2.30 -0.21
CA GLN A 12 -10.83 3.31 0.71
C GLN A 12 -12.22 2.97 1.25
N ASN A 13 -13.05 2.30 0.43
CA ASN A 13 -14.38 1.85 0.81
C ASN A 13 -14.39 0.50 1.57
N GLY A 14 -13.22 -0.05 1.91
CA GLY A 14 -13.08 -1.29 2.68
C GLY A 14 -13.00 -2.58 1.85
N ASP A 15 -12.78 -2.48 0.53
CA ASP A 15 -12.49 -3.66 -0.31
C ASP A 15 -11.11 -4.24 0.03
N THR A 16 -11.12 -5.36 0.75
CA THR A 16 -9.90 -6.06 1.19
C THR A 16 -9.12 -6.69 0.05
N GLN A 17 -9.76 -7.00 -1.08
CA GLN A 17 -9.07 -7.53 -2.26
C GLN A 17 -8.31 -6.42 -2.98
N ALA A 18 -8.91 -5.22 -3.08
CA ALA A 18 -8.23 -4.05 -3.63
C ALA A 18 -7.04 -3.62 -2.74
N GLU A 19 -7.21 -3.65 -1.42
CA GLU A 19 -6.13 -3.37 -0.45
C GLU A 19 -4.98 -4.40 -0.60
N ALA A 20 -5.30 -5.69 -0.68
CA ALA A 20 -4.31 -6.75 -0.88
C ALA A 20 -3.58 -6.63 -2.23
N GLU A 21 -4.27 -6.26 -3.31
CA GLU A 21 -3.66 -6.04 -4.63
C GLU A 21 -2.67 -4.86 -4.59
N LEU A 22 -3.01 -3.77 -3.89
CA LEU A 22 -2.11 -2.63 -3.68
C LEU A 22 -0.88 -3.04 -2.86
N ILE A 23 -1.06 -3.75 -1.74
CA ILE A 23 0.06 -4.23 -0.91
C ILE A 23 0.97 -5.14 -1.72
N HIS A 24 0.42 -6.11 -2.46
CA HIS A 24 1.21 -7.03 -3.28
C HIS A 24 1.99 -6.29 -4.37
N ARG A 25 1.35 -5.31 -5.03
CA ARG A 25 2.02 -4.50 -6.07
C ARG A 25 3.22 -3.73 -5.53
N TYR A 26 3.12 -3.20 -4.31
CA TYR A 26 4.18 -2.43 -3.67
C TYR A 26 5.07 -3.24 -2.72
N GLU A 27 4.84 -4.55 -2.61
CA GLU A 27 5.63 -5.45 -1.75
C GLU A 27 7.15 -5.35 -2.00
N PRO A 28 7.66 -5.24 -3.25
CA PRO A 28 9.09 -5.06 -3.48
C PRO A 28 9.66 -3.79 -2.82
N LEU A 29 8.92 -2.69 -2.79
CA LEU A 29 9.33 -1.46 -2.11
C LEU A 29 9.25 -1.62 -0.60
N ILE A 30 8.17 -2.21 -0.09
CA ILE A 30 8.00 -2.50 1.33
C ILE A 30 9.18 -3.35 1.82
N ASN A 31 9.51 -4.44 1.12
CA ASN A 31 10.63 -5.33 1.41
C ASN A 31 12.01 -4.65 1.28
N LYS A 32 12.14 -3.65 0.41
CA LYS A 32 13.37 -2.86 0.28
C LYS A 32 13.59 -1.98 1.51
N TYR A 33 12.54 -1.30 1.97
CA TYR A 33 12.62 -0.35 3.09
C TYR A 33 12.54 -1.01 4.45
N SER A 34 12.02 -2.24 4.56
CA SER A 34 12.03 -3.02 5.80
C SER A 34 13.35 -3.72 6.10
N ARG A 35 14.37 -3.58 5.23
CA ARG A 35 15.68 -4.19 5.46
C ARG A 35 16.54 -3.35 6.40
N GLN A 36 17.07 -4.00 7.43
CA GLN A 36 18.07 -3.44 8.33
C GLN A 36 19.32 -4.33 8.30
N ASN A 37 20.49 -3.73 8.04
CA ASN A 37 21.77 -4.47 7.90
C ASN A 37 21.69 -5.65 6.91
N GLY A 38 21.01 -5.46 5.78
CA GLY A 38 20.83 -6.47 4.73
C GLY A 38 19.81 -7.57 5.03
N ARG A 39 19.29 -7.65 6.27
CA ARG A 39 18.26 -8.62 6.68
C ARG A 39 16.88 -7.99 6.68
N LEU A 40 15.88 -8.78 6.32
CA LEU A 40 14.48 -8.37 6.42
C LEU A 40 14.11 -8.26 7.91
N ASN A 41 13.59 -7.10 8.32
CA ASN A 41 13.00 -6.91 9.63
C ASN A 41 11.48 -7.03 9.48
N GLU A 42 10.90 -8.11 10.02
CA GLU A 42 9.46 -8.43 9.88
C GLU A 42 8.58 -7.39 10.59
N ASP A 43 8.95 -6.92 11.78
CA ASP A 43 8.20 -5.88 12.50
C ASP A 43 8.19 -4.58 11.69
N CYS A 44 9.32 -4.23 11.09
CA CYS A 44 9.42 -3.07 10.20
C CYS A 44 8.57 -3.26 8.94
N LYS A 45 8.56 -4.46 8.35
CA LYS A 45 7.69 -4.79 7.22
C LYS A 45 6.21 -4.61 7.59
N GLN A 46 5.79 -5.14 8.74
CA GLN A 46 4.42 -5.00 9.23
C GLN A 46 4.04 -3.53 9.45
N GLN A 47 4.93 -2.74 10.07
CA GLN A 47 4.68 -1.30 10.26
C GLN A 47 4.55 -0.57 8.93
N LEU A 48 5.41 -0.85 7.94
CA LEU A 48 5.32 -0.24 6.62
C LEU A 48 4.02 -0.60 5.89
N ILE A 49 3.53 -1.83 6.03
CA ILE A 49 2.24 -2.24 5.49
C ILE A 49 1.10 -1.43 6.14
N LEU A 50 1.11 -1.29 7.47
CA LEU A 50 0.10 -0.49 8.18
C LEU A 50 0.10 0.97 7.75
N GLU A 51 1.27 1.61 7.68
CA GLU A 51 1.40 3.00 7.22
C GLU A 51 0.98 3.15 5.77
N PHE A 52 1.29 2.17 4.91
CA PHE A 52 0.85 2.16 3.52
C PHE A 52 -0.68 2.11 3.40
N ILE A 53 -1.35 1.24 4.17
CA ILE A 53 -2.82 1.17 4.22
C ILE A 53 -3.40 2.51 4.68
N LEU A 54 -2.84 3.11 5.74
CA LEU A 54 -3.30 4.41 6.24
C LEU A 54 -3.10 5.53 5.20
N ALA A 55 -2.00 5.50 4.44
CA ALA A 55 -1.74 6.44 3.37
C ALA A 55 -2.76 6.29 2.23
N VAL A 56 -3.08 5.06 1.80
CA VAL A 56 -4.14 4.80 0.81
C VAL A 56 -5.49 5.34 1.29
N ARG A 57 -5.84 5.10 2.56
CA ARG A 57 -7.11 5.58 3.14
C ARG A 57 -7.22 7.10 3.19
N ARG A 58 -6.10 7.81 3.36
CA ARG A 58 -6.05 9.28 3.42
C ARG A 58 -5.80 9.93 2.05
N PHE A 59 -5.56 9.14 1.00
CA PHE A 59 -5.20 9.68 -0.30
C PHE A 59 -6.36 10.46 -0.91
N ASP A 60 -6.14 11.74 -1.20
CA ASP A 60 -7.15 12.60 -1.82
C ASP A 60 -7.19 12.37 -3.34
N LEU A 61 -8.15 11.57 -3.78
CA LEU A 61 -8.39 11.30 -5.20
C LEU A 61 -8.85 12.55 -5.97
N ASN A 62 -9.62 13.43 -5.33
CA ASN A 62 -10.19 14.62 -5.98
C ASN A 62 -9.10 15.60 -6.45
N ARG A 63 -7.92 15.55 -5.81
CA ARG A 63 -6.75 16.33 -6.24
C ARG A 63 -6.23 15.93 -7.63
N TYR A 64 -6.55 14.73 -8.10
CA TYR A 64 -5.99 14.17 -9.33
C TYR A 64 -7.03 13.78 -10.38
N TYR A 65 -8.32 13.80 -10.04
CA TYR A 65 -9.41 13.76 -11.01
C TYR A 65 -9.65 15.18 -11.56
N HIS A 66 -9.29 15.41 -12.82
CA HIS A 66 -9.61 16.62 -13.59
C HIS A 66 -10.76 16.35 -14.56
#